data_AF-A0A956IGV4-F1
#
_entry.id   AF-A0A956IGV4-F1
#
_cell.length_a   1.000
_cell.length_b   1.000
_cell.length_c   1.000
_cell.angle_alpha   90.00
_cell.angle_beta   90.00
_cell.angle_gamma   90.00
#
_symmetry.space_group_name_H-M   'P 1'
#
loop_
_entity.id
_entity.type
_entity.pdbx_description
1 polymer ?
#
loop_
_entity_poly.entity_id
_entity_poly.type
_entity_poly.pdbx_seq_one_letter_code
_entity_poly.pdbx_strand_id
1 'polypeptide(L)'
;MARESREVYGKRSSGDERENQPELVSQWTEVHRELVGLGRRRTALERSLCRWLLAAERLDVATNCGFASLGEYAERHLDLSRRQTEERLRVGRALGELPALDAAFASGTLVWSKMRELSRIATGDTADDWLAFASVHTAREVERAVASRKVGDRPTDPGEVRRHRLAFEVSAETFALFRDVQARVARDLGGRAVDDDTFLFEVARRALGSPQVGVGEGENEEAVGRANYQVAITRCDTCRRATIDAGGD
;
A
#
# COMPACT_ATOMS: atom_id res chain seq x y z
N MET A 1 64.58 14.64 -8.84
CA MET A 1 64.67 15.16 -7.46
C MET A 1 63.28 15.18 -6.87
N ALA A 2 63.12 14.45 -5.78
CA ALA A 2 61.89 14.14 -5.08
C ALA A 2 61.22 15.38 -4.44
N ARG A 3 59.89 15.31 -4.29
CA ARG A 3 59.22 15.68 -3.03
C ARG A 3 57.85 15.00 -2.98
N GLU A 4 57.78 14.01 -2.09
CA GLU A 4 56.60 13.26 -1.68
C GLU A 4 55.63 14.17 -0.92
N SER A 5 54.38 14.22 -1.37
CA SER A 5 53.26 14.71 -0.56
C SER A 5 52.67 13.53 0.22
N ARG A 6 53.16 13.35 1.45
CA ARG A 6 52.50 12.54 2.48
C ARG A 6 51.38 13.38 3.09
N GLU A 7 50.16 13.21 2.61
CA GLU A 7 48.98 13.68 3.33
C GLU A 7 48.54 12.67 4.37
N VAL A 8 48.28 13.24 5.55
CA VAL A 8 48.08 12.60 6.83
C VAL A 8 46.73 11.91 6.85
N TYR A 9 46.73 10.57 6.89
CA TYR A 9 45.55 9.80 7.26
C TYR A 9 45.20 10.13 8.73
N GLY A 10 44.12 10.89 8.92
CA GLY A 10 43.57 11.21 10.22
C GLY A 10 43.23 9.95 11.00
N LYS A 11 43.71 9.90 12.25
CA LYS A 11 43.32 8.93 13.28
C LYS A 11 41.80 8.85 13.36
N ARG A 12 41.20 7.75 12.89
CA ARG A 12 39.87 7.33 13.31
C ARG A 12 39.98 6.97 14.79
N SER A 13 39.12 7.55 15.62
CA SER A 13 39.07 7.27 17.06
C SER A 13 38.71 5.80 17.29
N SER A 14 39.31 5.15 18.28
CA SER A 14 39.12 3.74 18.68
C SER A 14 37.67 3.35 19.10
N GLY A 15 36.70 4.26 19.00
CA GLY A 15 35.27 3.98 19.13
C GLY A 15 34.61 3.48 17.85
N ASP A 16 35.14 3.86 16.68
CA ASP A 16 34.66 3.49 15.33
C ASP A 16 34.96 1.99 15.02
N GLU A 17 35.97 1.41 15.68
CA GLU A 17 36.38 0.01 15.45
C GLU A 17 35.43 -1.01 16.09
N ARG A 18 34.71 -0.66 17.17
CA ARG A 18 33.69 -1.55 17.78
C ARG A 18 32.34 -1.49 17.08
N GLU A 19 32.02 -0.37 16.44
CA GLU A 19 30.82 -0.22 15.60
C GLU A 19 30.82 -1.21 14.41
N ASN A 20 31.98 -1.80 14.10
CA ASN A 20 32.21 -2.64 12.91
C ASN A 20 32.50 -4.14 13.21
N GLN A 21 32.33 -4.60 14.46
CA GLN A 21 32.54 -6.00 14.87
C GLN A 21 31.38 -6.52 15.74
N PRO A 22 30.19 -6.78 15.15
CA PRO A 22 29.00 -7.21 15.91
C PRO A 22 29.23 -8.49 16.73
N GLU A 23 30.15 -9.35 16.31
CA GLU A 23 30.56 -10.58 17.00
C GLU A 23 31.21 -10.37 18.37
N LEU A 24 31.70 -9.16 18.68
CA LEU A 24 32.29 -8.84 20.00
C LEU A 24 31.29 -8.22 20.99
N VAL A 25 30.08 -7.89 20.54
CA VAL A 25 29.06 -7.25 21.38
C VAL A 25 28.41 -8.30 22.29
N SER A 26 28.50 -8.09 23.60
CA SER A 26 27.96 -9.03 24.61
C SER A 26 26.58 -8.64 25.16
N GLN A 27 26.09 -7.43 24.87
CA GLN A 27 24.81 -6.93 25.37
C GLN A 27 23.79 -6.76 24.24
N TRP A 28 22.63 -7.40 24.36
CA TRP A 28 21.56 -7.33 23.35
C TRP A 28 21.05 -5.90 23.13
N THR A 29 21.10 -5.03 24.14
CA THR A 29 20.67 -3.62 24.06
C THR A 29 21.54 -2.80 23.11
N GLU A 30 22.83 -3.12 23.01
CA GLU A 30 23.76 -2.47 22.09
C GLU A 30 23.45 -2.89 20.65
N VAL A 31 23.27 -4.19 20.41
CA VAL A 31 22.83 -4.73 19.11
C VAL A 31 21.49 -4.11 18.69
N HIS A 32 20.52 -4.02 19.60
CA HIS A 32 19.23 -3.38 19.32
C HIS A 32 19.39 -1.92 18.90
N ARG A 33 20.19 -1.13 19.64
CA ARG A 33 20.45 0.28 19.34
C ARG A 33 21.08 0.44 17.96
N GLU A 34 22.06 -0.41 17.63
CA GLU A 34 22.72 -0.37 16.33
C GLU A 34 21.79 -0.77 15.18
N LEU A 35 20.99 -1.83 15.34
CA LEU A 35 20.00 -2.22 14.33
C LEU A 35 18.98 -1.10 14.06
N VAL A 36 18.49 -0.44 15.12
CA VAL A 36 17.59 0.72 14.99
C VAL A 36 18.30 1.89 14.29
N GLY A 37 19.56 2.17 14.66
CA GLY A 37 20.38 3.21 14.05
C GLY A 37 20.64 2.96 12.56
N LEU A 38 21.03 1.73 12.19
CA LEU A 38 21.21 1.29 10.80
C LEU A 38 19.90 1.41 10.01
N GLY A 39 18.77 1.04 10.61
CA GLY A 39 17.44 1.21 10.00
C GLY A 39 17.13 2.67 9.65
N ARG A 40 17.43 3.61 10.55
CA ARG A 40 17.27 5.05 10.32
C ARG A 40 18.22 5.58 9.26
N ARG A 41 19.51 5.21 9.34
CA ARG A 41 20.53 5.59 8.33
C ARG A 41 20.17 5.09 6.93
N ARG A 42 19.73 3.83 6.80
CA ARG A 42 19.24 3.25 5.54
C ARG A 42 18.08 4.05 4.97
N THR A 43 17.14 4.46 5.82
CA THR A 43 15.98 5.26 5.42
C THR A 43 16.38 6.65 4.93
N ALA A 44 17.32 7.32 5.60
CA ALA A 44 17.85 8.61 5.18
C ALA A 44 18.64 8.54 3.85
N LEU A 45 19.36 7.44 3.62
CA LEU A 45 20.02 7.17 2.33
C LEU A 45 19.00 6.95 1.22
N GLU A 46 17.91 6.21 1.48
CA GLU A 46 16.84 6.01 0.51
C GLU A 46 16.16 7.34 0.11
N ARG A 47 15.93 8.22 1.08
CA ARG A 47 15.46 9.59 0.82
C ARG A 47 16.42 10.35 -0.08
N SER A 48 17.72 10.29 0.22
CA SER A 48 18.75 10.95 -0.58
C SER A 48 18.77 10.41 -2.01
N LEU A 49 18.65 9.09 -2.17
CA LEU A 49 18.56 8.43 -3.48
C LEU A 49 17.38 8.93 -4.30
N CYS A 50 16.19 9.09 -3.70
CA CYS A 50 15.02 9.65 -4.39
C CYS A 50 15.30 11.06 -4.91
N ARG A 51 15.94 11.92 -4.10
CA ARG A 51 16.28 13.30 -4.49
C ARG A 51 17.36 13.35 -5.57
N TRP A 52 18.35 12.46 -5.51
CA TRP A 52 19.40 12.36 -6.53
C TRP A 52 18.89 11.79 -7.85
N LEU A 53 17.96 10.84 -7.84
CA LEU A 53 17.30 10.36 -9.05
C LEU A 53 16.51 11.46 -9.75
N LEU A 54 15.84 12.35 -9.00
CA LEU A 54 15.21 13.53 -9.58
C LEU A 54 16.20 14.55 -10.15
N ALA A 55 17.32 14.77 -9.46
CA ALA A 55 18.38 15.61 -9.99
C ALA A 55 18.96 15.00 -11.28
N ALA A 56 19.12 13.68 -11.33
CA ALA A 56 19.58 12.95 -12.51
C ALA A 56 18.60 13.05 -13.68
N GLU A 57 17.29 12.97 -13.42
CA GLU A 57 16.24 13.21 -14.43
C GLU A 57 16.32 14.65 -14.98
N ARG A 58 16.40 15.65 -14.08
CA ARG A 58 16.44 17.07 -14.47
C ARG A 58 17.71 17.46 -15.23
N LEU A 59 18.84 16.82 -14.93
CA LEU A 59 20.14 17.08 -15.56
C LEU A 59 20.45 16.11 -16.72
N ASP A 60 19.49 15.26 -17.09
CA ASP A 60 19.62 14.29 -18.17
C ASP A 60 20.88 13.41 -18.04
N VAL A 61 21.18 12.95 -16.81
CA VAL A 61 22.40 12.19 -16.49
C VAL A 61 22.49 10.90 -17.31
N ALA A 62 21.36 10.24 -17.56
CA ALA A 62 21.34 9.01 -18.34
C ALA A 62 21.91 9.23 -19.75
N THR A 63 21.42 10.25 -20.46
CA THR A 63 21.89 10.61 -21.80
C THR A 63 23.35 11.04 -21.79
N ASN A 64 23.75 11.87 -20.81
CA ASN A 64 25.15 12.31 -20.66
C ASN A 64 26.11 11.16 -20.35
N CYS A 65 25.62 10.07 -19.77
CA CYS A 65 26.38 8.84 -19.52
C CYS A 65 26.19 7.77 -20.62
N GLY A 66 25.46 8.06 -21.71
CA GLY A 66 25.31 7.17 -22.85
C GLY A 66 24.24 6.09 -22.73
N PHE A 67 23.26 6.24 -21.84
CA PHE A 67 22.13 5.32 -21.67
C PHE A 67 20.87 5.84 -22.38
N ALA A 68 19.99 4.93 -22.82
CA ALA A 68 18.77 5.31 -23.54
C ALA A 68 17.66 5.85 -22.61
N SER A 69 17.76 5.58 -21.30
CA SER A 69 16.81 6.10 -20.31
C SER A 69 17.40 6.11 -18.89
N LEU A 70 16.80 6.89 -18.00
CA LEU A 70 17.15 6.87 -16.57
C LEU A 70 16.84 5.51 -15.91
N GLY A 71 15.84 4.78 -16.42
CA GLY A 71 15.56 3.42 -15.98
C GLY A 71 16.72 2.47 -16.27
N GLU A 72 17.26 2.51 -17.48
CA GLU A 72 18.44 1.71 -17.86
C GLU A 72 19.69 2.10 -17.06
N TYR A 73 19.94 3.40 -16.89
CA TYR A 73 21.03 3.89 -16.04
C TYR A 73 20.93 3.34 -14.61
N ALA A 74 19.73 3.41 -14.02
CA ALA A 74 19.49 2.95 -12.66
C ALA A 74 19.58 1.42 -12.52
N GLU A 75 19.14 0.67 -13.53
CA GLU A 75 19.30 -0.79 -13.56
C GLU A 75 20.78 -1.18 -13.59
N ARG A 76 21.59 -0.49 -14.40
CA ARG A 76 23.03 -0.78 -14.56
C ARG A 76 23.88 -0.37 -13.36
N HIS A 77 23.56 0.74 -12.71
CA HIS A 77 24.42 1.32 -11.66
C HIS A 77 23.89 1.15 -10.24
N LEU A 78 22.57 0.97 -10.08
CA LEU A 78 21.90 0.98 -8.77
C LEU A 78 21.14 -0.32 -8.50
N ASP A 79 21.15 -1.27 -9.43
CA ASP A 79 20.40 -2.53 -9.36
C ASP A 79 18.89 -2.30 -9.14
N LEU A 80 18.36 -1.24 -9.78
CA LEU A 80 16.95 -0.88 -9.70
C LEU A 80 16.24 -1.19 -11.01
N SER A 81 15.23 -2.06 -10.96
CA SER A 81 14.30 -2.23 -12.07
C SER A 81 13.62 -0.90 -12.44
N ARG A 82 13.13 -0.80 -13.68
CA ARG A 82 12.36 0.37 -14.15
C ARG A 82 11.24 0.78 -13.19
N ARG A 83 10.48 -0.21 -12.68
CA ARG A 83 9.41 0.03 -11.69
C ARG A 83 9.95 0.62 -10.39
N GLN A 84 11.04 0.07 -9.84
CA GLN A 84 11.65 0.57 -8.61
C GLN A 84 12.21 1.99 -8.76
N THR A 85 12.72 2.32 -9.95
CA THR A 85 13.19 3.67 -10.31
C THR A 85 12.01 4.65 -10.39
N GLU A 86 10.94 4.28 -11.07
CA GLU A 86 9.71 5.08 -11.15
C GLU A 86 9.09 5.36 -9.77
N GLU A 87 9.08 4.35 -8.88
CA GLU A 87 8.62 4.52 -7.49
C GLU A 87 9.44 5.57 -6.73
N ARG A 88 10.77 5.56 -6.89
CA ARG A 88 11.67 6.53 -6.23
C ARG A 88 11.56 7.93 -6.82
N LEU A 89 11.40 8.04 -8.13
CA LEU A 89 11.13 9.33 -8.79
C LEU A 89 9.82 9.92 -8.26
N ARG A 90 8.75 9.13 -8.19
CA ARG A 90 7.46 9.56 -7.64
C ARG A 90 7.59 10.00 -6.18
N VAL A 91 8.24 9.20 -5.34
CA VAL A 91 8.49 9.57 -3.94
C VAL A 91 9.29 10.86 -3.88
N GLY A 92 10.36 10.99 -4.66
CA GLY A 92 11.17 12.20 -4.74
C GLY A 92 10.35 13.46 -5.04
N ARG A 93 9.37 13.37 -5.96
CA ARG A 93 8.50 14.52 -6.30
C ARG A 93 7.61 14.87 -5.11
N ALA A 94 7.01 13.87 -4.49
CA ALA A 94 6.16 14.03 -3.31
C ALA A 94 6.90 14.65 -2.11
N LEU A 95 8.21 14.40 -1.93
CA LEU A 95 8.98 15.00 -0.84
C LEU A 95 9.00 16.55 -0.89
N GLY A 96 8.92 17.14 -2.08
CA GLY A 96 8.84 18.60 -2.23
C GLY A 96 7.48 19.18 -1.83
N GLU A 97 6.43 18.37 -1.93
CA GLU A 97 5.03 18.77 -1.71
C GLU A 97 4.53 18.39 -0.31
N LEU A 98 5.19 17.44 0.37
CA LEU A 98 4.78 16.85 1.64
C LEU A 98 5.87 17.00 2.70
N PRO A 99 6.14 18.22 3.21
CA PRO A 99 7.26 18.51 4.10
C PRO A 99 7.22 17.71 5.41
N ALA A 100 6.03 17.42 5.95
CA ALA A 100 5.88 16.59 7.14
C ALA A 100 6.35 15.14 6.90
N LEU A 101 5.94 14.54 5.77
CA LEU A 101 6.42 13.21 5.38
C LEU A 101 7.93 13.21 5.07
N ASP A 102 8.42 14.27 4.44
CA ASP A 102 9.84 14.43 4.14
C ASP A 102 10.69 14.47 5.43
N ALA A 103 10.25 15.21 6.45
CA ALA A 103 10.91 15.27 7.75
C ALA A 103 10.89 13.90 8.47
N ALA A 104 9.75 13.20 8.44
CA ALA A 104 9.63 11.85 9.01
C ALA A 104 10.53 10.83 8.30
N PHE A 105 10.65 10.93 6.96
CA PHE A 105 11.52 10.09 6.17
C PHE A 105 13.01 10.42 6.43
N ALA A 106 13.36 11.71 6.55
CA ALA A 106 14.71 12.17 6.85
C ALA A 106 15.21 11.71 8.24
N SER A 107 14.33 11.74 9.25
CA SER A 107 14.65 11.28 10.61
C SER A 107 14.69 9.76 10.75
N GLY A 108 14.25 9.01 9.72
CA GLY A 108 14.15 7.56 9.76
C GLY A 108 12.97 7.03 10.58
N THR A 109 12.03 7.87 10.96
CA THR A 109 10.80 7.48 11.67
C THR A 109 9.75 6.91 10.72
N LEU A 110 9.74 7.35 9.46
CA LEU A 110 8.93 6.79 8.38
C LEU A 110 9.81 6.00 7.42
N VAL A 111 9.69 4.66 7.42
CA VAL A 111 10.50 3.79 6.53
C VAL A 111 10.03 3.83 5.08
N TRP A 112 10.92 3.44 4.15
CA TRP A 112 10.67 3.42 2.68
C TRP A 112 9.31 2.85 2.29
N SER A 113 8.96 1.64 2.78
CA SER A 113 7.71 0.98 2.40
C SER A 113 6.49 1.83 2.73
N LYS A 114 6.48 2.50 3.90
CA LYS A 114 5.37 3.38 4.29
C LYS A 114 5.37 4.67 3.47
N MET A 115 6.52 5.32 3.32
CA MET A 115 6.65 6.53 2.48
C MET A 115 6.17 6.29 1.05
N ARG A 116 6.56 5.15 0.46
CA ARG A 116 6.17 4.74 -0.89
C ARG A 116 4.66 4.60 -1.04
N GLU A 117 3.97 4.06 -0.05
CA GLU A 117 2.50 3.99 -0.06
C GLU A 117 1.86 5.37 0.16
N LEU A 118 2.25 6.08 1.22
CA LEU A 118 1.65 7.37 1.58
C LEU A 118 1.83 8.43 0.50
N SER A 119 2.97 8.47 -0.17
CA SER A 119 3.23 9.40 -1.30
C SER A 119 2.30 9.21 -2.50
N ARG A 120 1.42 8.19 -2.51
CA ARG A 120 0.40 8.03 -3.56
C ARG A 120 -0.89 8.77 -3.24
N ILE A 121 -1.19 9.00 -1.97
CA ILE A 121 -2.53 9.46 -1.55
C ILE A 121 -2.49 10.65 -0.58
N ALA A 122 -1.41 10.83 0.17
CA ALA A 122 -1.30 11.89 1.15
C ALA A 122 -1.20 13.25 0.45
N THR A 123 -1.85 14.23 1.04
CA THR A 123 -1.79 15.65 0.65
C THR A 123 -1.22 16.45 1.81
N GLY A 124 -0.94 17.74 1.61
CA GLY A 124 -0.52 18.62 2.71
C GLY A 124 -1.50 18.57 3.90
N ASP A 125 -2.80 18.51 3.61
CA ASP A 125 -3.87 18.51 4.62
C ASP A 125 -4.04 17.18 5.35
N THR A 126 -3.61 16.06 4.75
CA THR A 126 -3.78 14.71 5.31
C THR A 126 -2.48 14.06 5.76
N ALA A 127 -1.33 14.71 5.53
CA ALA A 127 -0.01 14.16 5.85
C ALA A 127 0.13 13.80 7.34
N ASP A 128 -0.31 14.69 8.23
CA ASP A 128 -0.19 14.48 9.69
C ASP A 128 -1.07 13.32 10.18
N ASP A 129 -2.29 13.18 9.65
CA ASP A 129 -3.17 12.06 9.97
C ASP A 129 -2.54 10.72 9.53
N TRP A 130 -1.97 10.70 8.32
CA TRP A 130 -1.26 9.52 7.81
C TRP A 130 0.02 9.20 8.57
N LEU A 131 0.75 10.21 9.07
CA LEU A 131 1.91 10.01 9.93
C LEU A 131 1.53 9.42 11.28
N ALA A 132 0.48 9.96 11.92
CA ALA A 132 -0.04 9.44 13.16
C ALA A 132 -0.45 7.98 13.00
N PHE A 133 -1.21 7.65 11.94
CA PHE A 133 -1.56 6.28 11.61
C PHE A 133 -0.32 5.41 11.37
N ALA A 134 0.60 5.85 10.53
CA ALA A 134 1.81 5.10 10.19
C ALA A 134 2.73 4.86 11.39
N SER A 135 2.69 5.69 12.44
CA SER A 135 3.58 5.55 13.60
C SER A 135 3.30 4.29 14.43
N VAL A 136 2.04 3.82 14.45
CA VAL A 136 1.60 2.65 15.25
C VAL A 136 1.24 1.43 14.41
N HIS A 137 1.23 1.56 13.08
CA HIS A 137 0.89 0.45 12.16
C HIS A 137 2.13 -0.08 11.43
N THR A 138 2.11 -1.36 11.04
CA THR A 138 3.12 -1.97 10.18
C THR A 138 3.00 -1.46 8.74
N ALA A 139 4.04 -1.66 7.93
CA ALA A 139 4.00 -1.27 6.51
C ALA A 139 2.88 -1.98 5.73
N ARG A 140 2.59 -3.25 6.07
CA ARG A 140 1.49 -4.03 5.45
C ARG A 140 0.11 -3.51 5.82
N GLU A 141 -0.07 -2.98 7.02
CA GLU A 141 -1.34 -2.35 7.44
C GLU A 141 -1.52 -0.99 6.79
N VAL A 142 -0.44 -0.20 6.68
CA VAL A 142 -0.45 1.05 5.90
C VAL A 142 -0.79 0.79 4.44
N GLU A 143 -0.16 -0.22 3.81
CA GLU A 143 -0.47 -0.62 2.44
C GLU A 143 -1.95 -1.02 2.27
N ARG A 144 -2.47 -1.87 3.16
CA ARG A 144 -3.88 -2.28 3.14
C ARG A 144 -4.84 -1.11 3.34
N ALA A 145 -4.50 -0.18 4.23
CA ALA A 145 -5.27 1.04 4.40
C ALA A 145 -5.27 1.81 3.08
N VAL A 146 -4.10 2.23 2.60
CA VAL A 146 -3.92 3.02 1.37
C VAL A 146 -4.61 2.40 0.15
N ALA A 147 -4.60 1.07 0.00
CA ALA A 147 -5.11 0.37 -1.19
C ALA A 147 -6.58 0.62 -1.53
N SER A 148 -7.39 1.05 -0.56
CA SER A 148 -8.81 1.40 -0.75
C SER A 148 -9.09 2.90 -0.67
N ARG A 149 -8.06 3.74 -0.55
CA ARG A 149 -8.23 5.20 -0.44
C ARG A 149 -7.76 5.92 -1.70
N LYS A 150 -8.30 7.12 -1.89
CA LYS A 150 -7.96 8.05 -2.97
C LYS A 150 -7.00 9.12 -2.45
N VAL A 151 -6.48 9.91 -3.37
CA VAL A 151 -5.70 11.11 -3.03
C VAL A 151 -6.56 12.06 -2.20
N GLY A 152 -6.05 12.49 -1.04
CA GLY A 152 -6.72 13.42 -0.13
C GLY A 152 -7.58 12.76 0.94
N ASP A 153 -7.79 11.44 0.89
CA ASP A 153 -8.48 10.72 1.97
C ASP A 153 -7.59 10.65 3.23
N ARG A 154 -8.24 10.61 4.38
CA ARG A 154 -7.64 10.34 5.70
C ARG A 154 -7.66 8.84 6.02
N PRO A 155 -6.83 8.36 6.96
CA PRO A 155 -6.85 6.95 7.36
C PRO A 155 -8.22 6.45 7.85
N THR A 156 -8.97 7.34 8.51
CA THR A 156 -10.30 7.09 9.08
C THR A 156 -11.44 7.22 8.07
N ASP A 157 -11.16 7.74 6.87
CA ASP A 157 -12.19 7.89 5.86
C ASP A 157 -12.60 6.50 5.35
N PRO A 158 -13.90 6.32 5.03
CA PRO A 158 -14.38 5.07 4.48
C PRO A 158 -13.68 4.77 3.16
N GLY A 159 -13.02 3.61 3.08
CA GLY A 159 -12.39 3.15 1.85
C GLY A 159 -13.41 2.94 0.74
N GLU A 160 -12.96 3.04 -0.51
CA GLU A 160 -13.72 2.59 -1.66
C GLU A 160 -14.02 1.09 -1.53
N VAL A 161 -15.26 0.73 -1.85
CA VAL A 161 -15.66 -0.67 -1.95
C VAL A 161 -14.82 -1.30 -3.05
N ARG A 162 -13.98 -2.27 -2.67
CA ARG A 162 -13.09 -2.95 -3.60
C ARG A 162 -13.93 -3.72 -4.62
N ARG A 163 -13.90 -3.27 -5.88
CA ARG A 163 -14.55 -3.99 -6.98
C ARG A 163 -13.68 -5.15 -7.42
N HIS A 164 -14.26 -6.35 -7.49
CA HIS A 164 -13.60 -7.55 -7.99
C HIS A 164 -14.03 -7.77 -9.45
N ARG A 165 -13.05 -7.94 -10.35
CA ARG A 165 -13.33 -8.30 -11.75
C ARG A 165 -13.38 -9.81 -11.86
N LEU A 166 -14.56 -10.35 -12.17
CA LEU A 166 -14.76 -11.75 -12.51
C LEU A 166 -14.75 -11.89 -14.04
N ALA A 167 -13.92 -12.78 -14.58
CA ALA A 167 -13.83 -13.05 -16.01
C ALA A 167 -13.76 -14.56 -16.24
N PHE A 168 -14.65 -15.07 -17.10
CA PHE A 168 -14.77 -16.49 -17.41
C PHE A 168 -14.70 -16.68 -18.93
N GLU A 169 -13.93 -17.66 -19.39
CA GLU A 169 -14.03 -18.17 -20.75
C GLU A 169 -15.03 -19.33 -20.77
N VAL A 170 -16.07 -19.22 -21.59
CA VAL A 170 -17.20 -20.17 -21.58
C VAL A 170 -17.60 -20.59 -22.99
N SER A 171 -18.26 -21.74 -23.11
CA SER A 171 -18.78 -22.22 -24.40
C SER A 171 -19.93 -21.34 -24.92
N ALA A 172 -20.23 -21.43 -26.23
CA ALA A 172 -21.36 -20.72 -26.83
C ALA A 172 -22.71 -21.09 -26.19
N GLU A 173 -22.89 -22.36 -25.80
CA GLU A 173 -24.06 -22.85 -25.09
C GLU A 173 -24.21 -22.19 -23.71
N THR A 174 -23.11 -22.15 -22.93
CA THR A 174 -23.09 -21.48 -21.62
C THR A 174 -23.35 -19.99 -21.76
N PHE A 175 -22.80 -19.35 -22.79
CA PHE A 175 -23.05 -17.95 -23.07
C PHE A 175 -24.52 -17.67 -23.45
N ALA A 176 -25.17 -18.58 -24.17
CA ALA A 176 -26.60 -18.47 -24.44
C ALA A 176 -27.42 -18.54 -23.15
N LEU A 177 -27.14 -19.52 -22.28
CA LEU A 177 -27.80 -19.64 -20.97
C LEU A 177 -27.56 -18.41 -20.08
N PHE A 178 -26.36 -17.84 -20.11
CA PHE A 178 -26.04 -16.62 -19.37
C PHE A 178 -26.94 -15.45 -19.80
N ARG A 179 -27.15 -15.25 -21.11
CA ARG A 179 -28.06 -14.21 -21.63
C ARG A 179 -29.51 -14.46 -21.22
N ASP A 180 -29.96 -15.72 -21.22
CA ASP A 180 -31.31 -16.07 -20.77
C ASP A 180 -31.51 -15.77 -19.28
N VAL A 181 -30.51 -16.05 -18.46
CA VAL A 181 -30.51 -15.71 -17.02
C VAL A 181 -30.51 -14.19 -16.82
N GLN A 182 -29.71 -13.43 -17.58
CA GLN A 182 -29.75 -11.95 -17.57
C GLN A 182 -31.15 -11.42 -17.90
N ALA A 183 -31.77 -11.92 -18.96
CA ALA A 183 -33.13 -11.51 -19.36
C ALA A 183 -34.18 -11.87 -18.29
N ARG A 184 -34.02 -13.01 -17.62
CA ARG A 184 -34.90 -13.41 -16.51
C ARG A 184 -34.74 -12.49 -15.31
N VAL A 185 -33.51 -12.25 -14.86
CA VAL A 185 -33.22 -11.37 -13.70
C VAL A 185 -33.71 -9.94 -13.98
N ALA A 186 -33.46 -9.41 -15.18
CA ALA A 186 -33.94 -8.09 -15.58
C ALA A 186 -35.48 -7.98 -15.51
N ARG A 187 -36.21 -9.00 -16.00
CA ARG A 187 -37.68 -9.04 -15.91
C ARG A 187 -38.17 -9.04 -14.47
N ASP A 188 -37.58 -9.88 -13.63
CA ASP A 188 -37.98 -10.00 -12.23
C ASP A 188 -37.71 -8.70 -11.44
N LEU A 189 -36.72 -7.91 -11.86
CA LEU A 189 -36.41 -6.59 -11.29
C LEU A 189 -37.16 -5.42 -11.95
N GLY A 190 -38.25 -5.70 -12.68
CA GLY A 190 -39.12 -4.69 -13.28
C GLY A 190 -38.69 -4.20 -14.66
N GLY A 191 -37.86 -4.95 -15.38
CA GLY A 191 -37.49 -4.69 -16.77
C GLY A 191 -36.45 -3.58 -16.99
N ARG A 192 -35.85 -3.06 -15.91
CA ARG A 192 -34.77 -2.07 -15.99
C ARG A 192 -33.44 -2.72 -16.37
N ALA A 193 -32.54 -1.94 -16.99
CA ALA A 193 -31.16 -2.35 -17.14
C ALA A 193 -30.54 -2.60 -15.75
N VAL A 194 -29.94 -3.78 -15.60
CA VAL A 194 -29.30 -4.23 -14.36
C VAL A 194 -27.80 -4.20 -14.58
N ASP A 195 -27.05 -3.53 -13.72
CA ASP A 195 -25.59 -3.57 -13.77
C ASP A 195 -25.07 -4.96 -13.36
N ASP A 196 -23.85 -5.30 -13.77
CA ASP A 196 -23.29 -6.64 -13.57
C ASP A 196 -23.22 -7.06 -12.09
N ASP A 197 -22.99 -6.12 -11.16
CA ASP A 197 -22.92 -6.39 -9.72
C ASP A 197 -24.30 -6.77 -9.19
N THR A 198 -25.33 -5.97 -9.48
CA THR A 198 -26.72 -6.28 -9.13
C THR A 198 -27.18 -7.61 -9.76
N PHE A 199 -26.80 -7.87 -11.02
CA PHE A 199 -27.16 -9.10 -11.71
C PHE A 199 -26.52 -10.33 -11.03
N LEU A 200 -25.21 -10.31 -10.82
CA LEU A 200 -24.49 -11.42 -10.20
C LEU A 200 -24.93 -11.63 -8.75
N PHE A 201 -25.18 -10.57 -8.01
CA PHE A 201 -25.74 -10.64 -6.66
C PHE A 201 -27.08 -11.38 -6.65
N GLU A 202 -28.00 -11.04 -7.55
CA GLU A 202 -29.31 -11.71 -7.63
C GLU A 202 -29.22 -13.17 -8.09
N VAL A 203 -28.31 -13.48 -9.01
CA VAL A 203 -28.03 -14.88 -9.40
C VAL A 203 -27.52 -15.68 -8.20
N ALA A 204 -26.50 -15.18 -7.51
CA ALA A 204 -25.90 -15.84 -6.35
C ALA A 204 -26.92 -16.00 -5.21
N ARG A 205 -27.66 -14.94 -4.90
CA ARG A 205 -28.71 -14.95 -3.87
C ARG A 205 -29.78 -16.01 -4.14
N ARG A 206 -30.22 -16.17 -5.39
CA ARG A 206 -31.22 -17.18 -5.76
C ARG A 206 -30.67 -18.60 -5.70
N ALA A 207 -29.42 -18.78 -6.12
CA ALA A 207 -28.73 -20.08 -6.06
C ALA A 207 -28.48 -20.54 -4.62
N LEU A 208 -28.13 -19.60 -3.73
CA LEU A 208 -27.94 -19.85 -2.30
C LEU A 208 -29.28 -19.96 -1.52
N GLY A 209 -30.40 -19.60 -2.13
CA GLY A 209 -31.72 -19.57 -1.49
C GLY A 209 -31.92 -18.39 -0.51
N SER A 210 -33.18 -18.16 -0.11
CA SER A 210 -33.51 -17.21 0.96
C SER A 210 -32.96 -17.69 2.31
N PRO A 211 -32.59 -16.78 3.25
CA PRO A 211 -32.36 -17.16 4.64
C PRO A 211 -33.58 -17.92 5.17
N GLN A 212 -33.39 -19.12 5.71
CA GLN A 212 -34.48 -19.84 6.36
C GLN A 212 -34.85 -19.08 7.63
N VAL A 213 -35.97 -18.36 7.61
CA VAL A 213 -36.66 -17.95 8.83
C VAL A 213 -37.23 -19.23 9.41
N GLY A 214 -36.58 -19.78 10.44
CA GLY A 214 -37.11 -20.91 11.16
C GLY A 214 -38.45 -20.52 11.78
N VAL A 215 -39.55 -21.01 11.22
CA VAL A 215 -40.82 -21.05 11.95
C VAL A 215 -40.70 -22.24 12.90
N GLY A 216 -40.06 -22.00 14.04
CA GLY A 216 -40.05 -22.94 15.15
C GLY A 216 -41.36 -22.81 15.92
N GLU A 217 -42.29 -23.73 15.71
CA GLU A 217 -43.24 -24.09 16.76
C GLU A 217 -42.42 -24.84 17.83
N GLY A 218 -41.87 -24.10 18.79
CA GLY A 218 -41.06 -24.66 19.86
C GLY A 218 -40.37 -23.57 20.65
N GLU A 219 -40.67 -23.52 21.94
CA GLU A 219 -40.12 -22.61 22.94
C GLU A 219 -38.58 -22.75 23.02
N ASN A 220 -37.85 -21.96 22.24
CA ASN A 220 -36.42 -21.64 22.45
C ASN A 220 -36.04 -20.42 21.59
N GLU A 221 -36.04 -19.24 22.21
CA GLU A 221 -35.88 -17.90 21.61
C GLU A 221 -34.46 -17.53 21.12
N GLU A 222 -33.54 -18.47 20.89
CA GLU A 222 -32.14 -18.16 20.48
C GLU A 222 -31.74 -18.58 19.06
N ALA A 223 -32.71 -18.86 18.18
CA ALA A 223 -32.44 -19.12 16.76
C ALA A 223 -32.92 -17.95 15.86
N VAL A 224 -32.41 -16.73 16.11
CA VAL A 224 -32.57 -15.62 15.16
C VAL A 224 -31.78 -15.93 13.89
N GLY A 225 -32.50 -16.01 12.77
CA GLY A 225 -32.03 -16.51 11.48
C GLY A 225 -30.68 -15.95 11.04
N ARG A 226 -29.71 -16.85 10.82
CA ARG A 226 -28.44 -16.52 10.19
C ARG A 226 -28.68 -16.36 8.68
N ALA A 227 -28.29 -15.22 8.12
CA ALA A 227 -28.25 -15.04 6.67
C ALA A 227 -27.28 -16.06 6.04
N ASN A 228 -27.61 -16.59 4.85
CA ASN A 228 -26.80 -17.60 4.14
C ASN A 228 -25.40 -17.10 3.71
N TYR A 229 -25.13 -15.81 3.90
CA TYR A 229 -23.82 -15.19 3.74
C TYR A 229 -23.69 -14.07 4.78
N GLN A 230 -22.49 -13.92 5.36
CA GLN A 230 -22.18 -12.85 6.30
C GLN A 230 -21.48 -11.71 5.57
N VAL A 231 -21.97 -10.50 5.78
CA VAL A 231 -21.36 -9.28 5.27
C VAL A 231 -21.01 -8.43 6.48
N ALA A 232 -19.73 -8.12 6.67
CA ALA A 232 -19.33 -7.18 7.70
C ALA A 232 -19.67 -5.76 7.22
N ILE A 233 -20.54 -5.06 7.95
CA ILE A 233 -20.88 -3.66 7.64
C ILE A 233 -20.18 -2.79 8.67
N THR A 234 -19.15 -2.07 8.24
CA THR A 234 -18.49 -1.06 9.06
C THR A 234 -19.20 0.27 8.85
N ARG A 235 -19.67 0.90 9.93
CA ARG A 235 -20.37 2.18 9.89
C ARG A 235 -19.49 3.25 10.53
N CYS A 236 -19.24 4.34 9.81
CA CYS A 236 -18.51 5.48 10.37
C CYS A 236 -19.39 6.21 11.39
N ASP A 237 -18.91 6.38 12.63
CA ASP A 237 -19.68 7.02 13.71
C ASP A 237 -19.95 8.51 13.46
N THR A 238 -19.10 9.17 12.68
CA THR A 238 -19.19 10.60 12.41
C THR A 238 -20.14 10.94 11.26
N CYS A 239 -20.03 10.26 10.12
CA CYS A 239 -20.83 10.56 8.92
C CYS A 239 -21.95 9.54 8.64
N ARG A 240 -22.06 8.49 9.47
CA ARG A 240 -23.03 7.38 9.38
C ARG A 240 -23.00 6.58 8.07
N ARG A 241 -22.03 6.82 7.18
CA ARG A 241 -21.85 6.08 5.93
C ARG A 241 -21.42 4.65 6.26
N ALA A 242 -22.07 3.69 5.62
CA ALA A 242 -21.82 2.26 5.80
C ALA A 242 -20.96 1.74 4.64
N THR A 243 -19.88 1.03 4.97
CA THR A 243 -19.03 0.30 4.02
C THR A 243 -19.21 -1.19 4.27
N ILE A 244 -19.43 -1.94 3.19
CA ILE A 244 -19.56 -3.38 3.19
C ILE A 244 -18.18 -3.99 2.93
N ASP A 245 -17.67 -4.75 3.89
CA ASP A 245 -16.48 -5.58 3.75
C ASP A 245 -16.94 -7.05 3.64
N ALA A 246 -16.68 -7.66 2.49
CA ALA A 246 -16.89 -9.09 2.29
C ALA A 246 -15.64 -9.84 2.78
N GLY A 247 -15.44 -9.87 4.09
CA GLY A 247 -14.43 -10.70 4.73
C GLY A 247 -14.97 -12.11 4.98
N GLY A 248 -14.71 -13.02 4.05
CA GLY A 248 -14.74 -14.46 4.32
C GLY A 248 -13.31 -14.98 4.25
N ASP A 249 -12.85 -15.61 5.33
CA ASP A 249 -11.59 -16.36 5.37
C ASP A 249 -11.56 -17.49 4.32
#